data_AF-A0A9P6L8X4-F1
#
_entry.id   AF-A0A9P6L8X4-F1
#
_cell.length_a   1.000
_cell.length_b   1.000
_cell.length_c   1.000
_cell.angle_alpha   90.00
_cell.angle_beta   90.00
_cell.angle_gamma   90.00
#
_symmetry.space_group_name_H-M   'P 1'
#
loop_
_entity.id
_entity.type
_entity.pdbx_description
1 polymer ?
#
loop_
_entity_poly.entity_id
_entity_poly.type
_entity_poly.pdbx_seq_one_letter_code
_entity_poly.pdbx_strand_id
1 'polypeptide(L)'
;MKFSALVAFLPLLLSSSVLAVNRDAIRARQAHVKKDLLDVCVALDLDVVVAPAGVTIVEGHIDLCLCLSVLPGFLGSNLVAQNVVNHLGHDGALSYFTGLIQSQKNKQQCHYPSNAIPFCSVQRPCGFTCQNGYTPFPSANPTQCVCQAPYTECNGVCGSFPQGCSSQRPTKSRRDEFTCAASKTMCGIPGRSGVDCVDTSKDSESCGGCTVAPGPGKSASGTNCKSIPNIKDVRCNSGTCEVISCKSGFKVSPTGDSCVKAPVNRARDAQGEGIVDDCFARLQRFNLLVPGFDIVAAKAKILSIFSILSYGNVLQYLLLQGAVLEITDLLGLADILGIDLTVL
;
A
#
# COMPACT_ATOMS: atom_id res chain seq x y z
N MET A 1 56.02 42.93 3.93
CA MET A 1 55.69 42.32 5.24
C MET A 1 54.22 42.57 5.54
N LYS A 2 53.39 41.52 5.53
CA LYS A 2 52.28 41.22 6.47
C LYS A 2 51.36 40.16 5.85
N PHE A 3 51.34 39.00 6.50
CA PHE A 3 50.47 37.86 6.27
C PHE A 3 49.09 38.08 6.91
N SER A 4 48.01 37.57 6.31
CA SER A 4 46.74 37.21 6.96
C SER A 4 45.97 36.31 6.01
N ALA A 5 46.07 34.99 6.16
CA ALA A 5 45.28 34.12 7.06
C ALA A 5 43.94 33.69 6.41
N LEU A 6 44.03 32.62 5.62
CA LEU A 6 42.92 31.80 5.13
C LEU A 6 42.38 30.95 6.30
N VAL A 7 41.09 31.08 6.59
CA VAL A 7 40.35 30.14 7.44
C VAL A 7 39.38 29.38 6.55
N ALA A 8 39.73 28.13 6.23
CA ALA A 8 38.87 27.20 5.52
C ALA A 8 38.05 26.40 6.53
N PHE A 9 36.74 26.64 6.59
CA PHE A 9 35.79 25.78 7.27
C PHE A 9 35.31 24.69 6.30
N LEU A 10 35.72 23.44 6.54
CA LEU A 10 35.15 22.25 5.89
C LEU A 10 33.91 21.80 6.68
N PRO A 11 32.72 21.70 6.06
CA PRO A 11 31.60 20.98 6.66
C PRO A 11 31.72 19.49 6.36
N LEU A 12 31.84 18.68 7.41
CA LEU A 12 31.66 17.22 7.39
C LEU A 12 30.18 16.90 7.14
N LEU A 13 29.83 16.60 5.89
CA LEU A 13 28.54 16.02 5.53
C LEU A 13 28.61 14.49 5.72
N LEU A 14 27.96 14.00 6.77
CA LEU A 14 27.71 12.58 6.99
C LEU A 14 26.62 12.11 6.01
N SER A 15 27.03 11.28 5.05
CA SER A 15 26.17 10.60 4.09
C SER A 15 25.36 9.49 4.78
N SER A 16 24.05 9.68 4.87
CA SER A 16 23.09 8.65 5.29
C SER A 16 22.67 7.80 4.09
N SER A 17 23.26 6.62 3.93
CA SER A 17 22.89 5.65 2.91
C SER A 17 21.96 4.59 3.52
N VAL A 18 20.64 4.80 3.45
CA VAL A 18 19.64 3.82 3.92
C VAL A 18 18.70 3.42 2.78
N LEU A 19 18.85 2.16 2.36
CA LEU A 19 17.85 1.24 1.79
C LEU A 19 16.94 1.75 0.65
N ALA A 20 17.45 1.70 -0.58
CA ALA A 20 16.63 1.71 -1.80
C ALA A 20 16.79 0.37 -2.57
N VAL A 21 16.29 -0.74 -2.02
CA VAL A 21 16.25 -2.03 -2.72
C VAL A 21 14.91 -2.70 -2.46
N ASN A 22 13.87 -2.35 -3.24
CA ASN A 22 12.75 -3.24 -3.61
C ASN A 22 11.61 -2.60 -4.45
N ARG A 23 11.82 -1.42 -5.06
CA ARG A 23 10.80 -0.85 -5.98
C ARG A 23 10.90 -1.35 -7.44
N ASP A 24 11.96 -2.07 -7.80
CA ASP A 24 12.18 -2.51 -9.18
C ASP A 24 11.40 -3.78 -9.58
N ALA A 25 11.00 -4.63 -8.63
CA ALA A 25 10.29 -5.86 -8.96
C ALA A 25 8.86 -5.63 -9.47
N ILE A 26 8.22 -4.51 -9.08
CA ILE A 26 6.89 -4.13 -9.59
C ILE A 26 7.03 -3.40 -10.93
N ARG A 27 8.08 -2.59 -11.13
CA ARG A 27 8.36 -1.89 -12.39
C ARG A 27 8.74 -2.86 -13.51
N ALA A 28 9.41 -3.98 -13.19
CA ALA A 28 9.73 -5.03 -14.14
C ALA A 28 8.54 -5.92 -14.54
N ARG A 29 7.43 -5.92 -13.76
CA ARG A 29 6.24 -6.74 -14.02
C ARG A 29 5.08 -5.98 -14.63
N GLN A 30 5.14 -4.65 -14.65
CA GLN A 30 4.34 -3.90 -15.59
C GLN A 30 4.97 -4.17 -16.94
N ALA A 31 4.45 -5.16 -17.67
CA ALA A 31 4.63 -5.23 -19.10
C ALA A 31 4.27 -3.83 -19.59
N HIS A 32 5.29 -3.03 -19.90
CA HIS A 32 5.12 -1.73 -20.50
C HIS A 32 4.44 -2.05 -21.81
N VAL A 33 3.10 -1.98 -21.82
CA VAL A 33 2.33 -1.80 -23.03
C VAL A 33 3.02 -0.61 -23.65
N LYS A 34 3.80 -0.85 -24.71
CA LYS A 34 4.45 0.20 -25.47
C LYS A 34 3.29 1.04 -25.94
N LYS A 35 3.02 2.13 -25.21
CA LYS A 35 2.01 3.10 -25.59
C LYS A 35 2.39 3.51 -27.00
N ASP A 36 1.42 3.48 -27.90
CA ASP A 36 1.63 3.84 -29.29
C ASP A 36 2.44 5.14 -29.33
N LEU A 37 3.64 5.04 -29.90
CA LEU A 37 4.55 6.17 -29.97
C LEU A 37 3.96 7.14 -30.99
N LEU A 38 3.29 8.17 -30.49
CA LEU A 38 2.80 9.26 -31.31
C LEU A 38 3.96 10.23 -31.54
N ASP A 39 4.36 10.40 -32.80
CA ASP A 39 5.43 11.30 -33.19
C ASP A 39 4.96 12.22 -34.33
N VAL A 40 5.67 13.33 -34.55
CA VAL A 40 5.44 14.22 -35.69
C VAL A 40 6.72 14.26 -36.51
N CYS A 41 6.61 13.80 -37.76
CA CYS A 41 7.74 13.67 -38.67
C CYS A 41 7.49 14.47 -39.95
N VAL A 42 8.57 14.94 -40.56
CA VAL A 42 8.51 15.66 -41.84
C VAL A 42 9.79 15.47 -42.65
N ALA A 43 9.65 15.43 -43.96
CA ALA A 43 10.76 15.54 -44.89
C ALA A 43 11.11 17.03 -45.07
N LEU A 44 12.32 17.41 -44.65
CA LEU A 44 12.86 18.75 -44.78
C LEU A 44 13.83 18.79 -45.95
N ASP A 45 13.61 19.72 -46.86
CA ASP A 45 14.48 20.11 -47.96
C ASP A 45 14.49 21.65 -47.97
N LEU A 46 15.37 22.24 -47.17
CA LEU A 46 15.44 23.69 -46.96
C LEU A 46 16.80 24.15 -46.46
N ASP A 47 17.08 25.44 -46.68
CA ASP A 47 18.21 26.13 -46.06
C ASP A 47 17.84 26.58 -44.65
N VAL A 48 18.67 26.21 -43.68
CA VAL A 48 18.52 26.61 -42.29
C VAL A 48 19.02 28.04 -42.14
N VAL A 49 18.10 28.95 -41.84
CA VAL A 49 18.40 30.37 -41.64
C VAL A 49 18.10 30.75 -40.20
N VAL A 50 19.10 31.29 -39.51
CA VAL A 50 18.95 31.88 -38.17
C VAL A 50 19.16 33.38 -38.24
N ALA A 51 18.52 34.14 -37.35
CA ALA A 51 18.63 35.60 -37.32
C ALA A 51 19.09 36.15 -35.95
N PRO A 52 20.28 35.75 -35.44
CA PRO A 52 20.78 36.30 -34.18
C PRO A 52 20.97 37.82 -34.31
N ALA A 53 20.40 38.58 -33.37
CA ALA A 53 20.42 40.05 -33.38
C ALA A 53 19.89 40.70 -34.69
N GLY A 54 19.00 40.01 -35.42
CA GLY A 54 18.37 40.53 -36.63
C GLY A 54 19.20 40.40 -37.91
N VAL A 55 20.39 39.78 -37.85
CA VAL A 55 21.19 39.47 -39.04
C VAL A 55 20.92 38.05 -39.49
N THR A 56 20.41 37.86 -40.72
CA THR A 56 20.13 36.53 -41.28
C THR A 56 21.41 35.82 -41.69
N ILE A 57 21.66 34.65 -41.13
CA ILE A 57 22.80 33.76 -41.41
C ILE A 57 22.24 32.44 -41.92
N VAL A 58 22.78 31.94 -43.04
CA VAL A 58 22.45 30.61 -43.57
C VAL A 58 23.46 29.61 -43.00
N GLU A 59 23.00 28.73 -42.12
CA GLU A 59 23.85 27.73 -41.44
C GLU A 59 24.18 26.53 -42.31
N GLY A 60 23.35 26.27 -43.31
CA GLY A 60 23.53 25.19 -44.27
C GLY A 60 22.20 24.65 -44.79
N HIS A 61 22.31 23.79 -45.79
CA HIS A 61 21.17 23.10 -46.40
C HIS A 61 20.89 21.77 -45.68
N ILE A 62 19.62 21.48 -45.43
CA ILE A 62 19.16 20.22 -44.86
C ILE A 62 18.22 19.54 -45.86
N ASP A 63 18.62 18.35 -46.32
CA ASP A 63 17.80 17.41 -47.09
C ASP A 63 17.73 16.07 -46.35
N LEU A 64 16.80 15.96 -45.39
CA LEU A 64 16.58 14.75 -44.60
C LEU A 64 15.19 14.72 -43.96
N CYS A 65 14.81 13.55 -43.47
CA CYS A 65 13.57 13.37 -42.72
C CYS A 65 13.82 13.44 -41.22
N LEU A 66 13.05 14.26 -40.50
CA LEU A 66 13.23 14.50 -39.08
C LEU A 66 11.91 14.34 -38.31
N CYS A 67 11.99 13.71 -37.14
CA CYS A 67 10.89 13.53 -36.20
C CYS A 67 11.20 14.23 -34.87
N LEU A 68 10.15 14.65 -34.14
CA LEU A 68 10.33 15.31 -32.84
C LEU A 68 11.09 14.45 -31.83
N SER A 69 10.83 13.14 -31.79
CA SER A 69 11.50 12.23 -30.85
C SER A 69 13.02 12.11 -31.05
N VAL A 70 13.52 12.37 -32.27
CA VAL A 70 14.94 12.22 -32.64
C VAL A 70 15.71 13.52 -32.51
N LEU A 71 15.02 14.66 -32.32
CA LEU A 71 15.65 15.99 -32.26
C LEU A 71 16.83 16.09 -31.29
N PRO A 72 16.77 15.59 -30.03
CA PRO A 72 17.91 15.72 -29.13
C PRO A 72 19.20 15.07 -29.66
N GLY A 73 19.07 13.90 -30.31
CA GLY A 73 20.20 13.21 -30.94
C GLY A 73 20.69 13.91 -32.21
N PHE A 74 19.78 14.45 -33.01
CA PHE A 74 20.09 15.23 -34.21
C PHE A 74 20.92 16.48 -33.91
N LEU A 75 20.54 17.25 -32.88
CA LEU A 75 21.28 18.45 -32.44
C LEU A 75 22.73 18.15 -32.04
N GLY A 76 23.00 16.95 -31.54
CA GLY A 76 24.35 16.51 -31.15
C GLY A 76 25.17 15.91 -32.30
N SER A 77 24.56 15.52 -33.42
CA SER A 77 25.24 14.73 -34.45
C SER A 77 25.34 15.41 -35.82
N ASN A 78 24.47 16.37 -36.13
CA ASN A 78 24.47 17.05 -37.42
C ASN A 78 25.19 18.41 -37.35
N LEU A 79 26.10 18.68 -38.28
CA LEU A 79 26.92 19.91 -38.28
C LEU A 79 26.08 21.19 -38.43
N VAL A 80 25.06 21.20 -39.30
CA VAL A 80 24.17 22.36 -39.48
C VAL A 80 23.40 22.63 -38.20
N ALA A 81 22.89 21.57 -37.55
CA ALA A 81 22.19 21.67 -36.28
C ALA A 81 23.11 22.16 -35.14
N GLN A 82 24.36 21.70 -35.10
CA GLN A 82 25.35 22.15 -34.12
C GLN A 82 25.67 23.64 -34.29
N ASN A 83 25.72 24.16 -35.51
CA ASN A 83 25.90 25.60 -35.73
C ASN A 83 24.71 26.40 -35.18
N VAL A 84 23.47 25.93 -35.39
CA VAL A 84 22.27 26.53 -34.78
C VAL A 84 22.36 26.50 -33.24
N VAL A 85 22.85 25.40 -32.65
CA VAL A 85 23.09 25.30 -31.20
C VAL A 85 24.14 26.32 -30.74
N ASN A 86 25.20 26.55 -31.51
CA ASN A 86 26.22 27.56 -31.19
C ASN A 86 25.66 28.99 -31.19
N HIS A 87 24.65 29.27 -32.02
CA HIS A 87 24.03 30.60 -32.11
C HIS A 87 22.86 30.81 -31.13
N LEU A 88 22.05 29.78 -30.88
CA LEU A 88 20.80 29.90 -30.10
C LEU A 88 20.84 29.19 -28.73
N GLY A 89 21.89 28.43 -28.45
CA GLY A 89 21.91 27.47 -27.35
C GLY A 89 21.08 26.21 -27.64
N HIS A 90 21.18 25.20 -26.78
CA HIS A 90 20.53 23.90 -26.99
C HIS A 90 18.99 24.02 -27.02
N ASP A 91 18.40 24.70 -26.03
CA ASP A 91 16.94 24.87 -25.93
C ASP A 91 16.39 25.75 -27.06
N GLY A 92 17.16 26.76 -27.49
CA GLY A 92 16.83 27.61 -28.62
C GLY A 92 16.82 26.84 -29.93
N ALA A 93 17.85 26.00 -30.17
CA ALA A 93 17.91 25.12 -31.33
C ALA A 93 16.77 24.08 -31.31
N LEU A 94 16.48 23.47 -30.15
CA LEU A 94 15.38 22.52 -30.02
C LEU A 94 14.03 23.16 -30.37
N SER A 95 13.77 24.37 -29.85
CA SER A 95 12.56 25.14 -30.15
C SER A 95 12.48 25.55 -31.62
N TYR A 96 13.61 25.96 -32.20
CA TYR A 96 13.73 26.32 -33.62
C TYR A 96 13.39 25.13 -34.52
N PHE A 97 14.02 23.97 -34.35
CA PHE A 97 13.74 22.79 -35.17
C PHE A 97 12.34 22.22 -34.92
N THR A 98 11.83 22.30 -33.69
CA THR A 98 10.43 21.94 -33.39
C THR A 98 9.47 22.83 -34.17
N GLY A 99 9.70 24.15 -34.18
CA GLY A 99 8.91 25.11 -34.94
C GLY A 99 9.01 24.88 -36.45
N LEU A 100 10.21 24.55 -36.97
CA LEU A 100 10.39 24.17 -38.37
C LEU A 100 9.53 22.95 -38.71
N ILE A 101 9.61 21.87 -37.93
CA ILE A 101 8.82 20.64 -38.15
C ILE A 101 7.32 20.94 -38.11
N GLN A 102 6.87 21.69 -37.10
CA GLN A 102 5.46 22.00 -36.90
C GLN A 102 4.89 22.99 -37.92
N SER A 103 5.71 23.85 -38.52
CA SER A 103 5.25 24.82 -39.52
C SER A 103 5.12 24.24 -40.93
N GLN A 104 5.78 23.11 -41.22
CA GLN A 104 5.66 22.46 -42.52
C GLN A 104 4.23 21.98 -42.83
N LYS A 105 3.84 22.09 -44.11
CA LYS A 105 2.53 21.64 -44.62
C LYS A 105 2.48 20.12 -44.83
N ASN A 106 3.61 19.50 -45.16
CA ASN A 106 3.75 18.06 -45.41
C ASN A 106 4.11 17.25 -44.14
N LYS A 107 4.03 17.86 -42.95
CA LYS A 107 4.22 17.12 -41.69
C LYS A 107 3.17 16.04 -41.53
N GLN A 108 3.56 14.92 -40.95
CA GLN A 108 2.68 13.79 -40.68
C GLN A 108 2.73 13.45 -39.20
N GLN A 109 1.55 13.18 -38.63
CA GLN A 109 1.44 12.62 -37.30
C GLN A 109 1.55 11.10 -37.43
N CYS A 110 2.68 10.57 -36.99
CA CYS A 110 3.03 9.17 -37.16
C CYS A 110 2.50 8.36 -35.98
N HIS A 111 1.75 7.31 -36.32
CA HIS A 111 1.29 6.30 -35.39
C HIS A 111 1.94 4.98 -35.79
N TYR A 112 2.79 4.45 -34.90
CA TYR A 112 3.54 3.23 -35.16
C TYR A 112 2.87 2.04 -34.47
N PRO A 113 2.63 0.93 -35.20
CA PRO A 113 2.01 -0.25 -34.61
C PRO A 113 2.97 -0.95 -33.64
N SER A 114 2.41 -1.85 -32.83
CA SER A 114 3.23 -2.76 -32.03
C SER A 114 4.18 -3.58 -32.90
N ASN A 115 5.38 -3.87 -32.39
CA ASN A 115 6.46 -4.57 -33.11
C ASN A 115 6.98 -3.86 -34.38
N ALA A 116 6.79 -2.53 -34.47
CA ALA A 116 7.48 -1.69 -35.45
C ALA A 116 8.74 -1.04 -34.87
N ILE A 117 9.73 -0.84 -35.74
CA ILE A 117 10.86 0.06 -35.56
C ILE A 117 10.59 1.26 -36.48
N PRO A 118 10.37 2.47 -35.93
CA PRO A 118 10.12 3.65 -36.75
C PRO A 118 11.38 4.04 -37.53
N PHE A 119 11.20 4.53 -38.74
CA PHE A 119 12.24 5.21 -39.51
C PHE A 119 11.64 6.37 -40.30
N CYS A 120 12.42 7.43 -40.49
CA CYS A 120 12.01 8.60 -41.25
C CYS A 120 12.74 8.58 -42.60
N SER A 121 12.02 8.73 -43.72
CA SER A 121 12.63 8.99 -45.03
C SER A 121 11.89 10.10 -45.77
N VAL A 122 12.57 10.75 -46.73
CA VAL A 122 12.00 11.87 -47.51
C VAL A 122 10.68 11.49 -48.19
N GLN A 123 10.56 10.25 -48.66
CA GLN A 123 9.35 9.74 -49.31
C GLN A 123 8.28 9.24 -48.32
N ARG A 124 8.69 8.83 -47.12
CA ARG A 124 7.80 8.24 -46.09
C ARG A 124 8.19 8.74 -44.70
N PRO A 125 7.67 9.90 -44.28
CA PRO A 125 7.94 10.44 -42.94
C PRO A 125 7.53 9.50 -41.80
N CYS A 126 6.42 8.78 -41.97
CA CYS A 126 5.95 7.77 -41.03
C CYS A 126 6.34 6.34 -41.45
N GLY A 127 7.56 6.16 -41.96
CA GLY A 127 8.10 4.85 -42.30
C GLY A 127 8.30 3.97 -41.06
N PHE A 128 8.12 2.66 -41.23
CA PHE A 128 8.50 1.70 -40.21
C PHE A 128 8.85 0.35 -40.82
N THR A 129 9.70 -0.40 -40.12
CA THR A 129 10.00 -1.80 -40.40
C THR A 129 9.45 -2.66 -39.27
N CYS A 130 8.98 -3.86 -39.59
CA CYS A 130 8.54 -4.81 -38.58
C CYS A 130 9.75 -5.57 -38.04
N GLN A 131 9.79 -5.77 -36.72
CA GLN A 131 10.83 -6.54 -36.04
C GLN A 131 10.28 -7.88 -35.54
N ASN A 132 11.15 -8.72 -34.99
CA ASN A 132 10.76 -9.98 -34.32
C ASN A 132 9.94 -10.94 -35.21
N GLY A 133 10.24 -11.00 -36.51
CA GLY A 133 9.59 -11.92 -37.45
C GLY A 133 8.20 -11.49 -37.93
N TYR A 134 7.70 -10.33 -37.49
CA TYR A 134 6.46 -9.77 -38.00
C TYR A 134 6.65 -9.25 -39.42
N THR A 135 5.57 -9.26 -40.20
CA THR A 135 5.58 -8.74 -41.57
C THR A 135 4.66 -7.52 -41.71
N PRO A 136 5.04 -6.53 -42.53
CA PRO A 136 4.24 -5.34 -42.77
C PRO A 136 2.94 -5.71 -43.52
N PHE A 137 1.82 -5.15 -43.08
CA PHE A 137 0.52 -5.35 -43.71
C PHE A 137 -0.32 -4.06 -43.71
N PRO A 138 -1.08 -3.76 -44.79
CA PRO A 138 -1.03 -4.41 -46.11
C PRO A 138 0.34 -4.25 -46.79
N SER A 139 0.63 -5.05 -47.83
CA SER A 139 1.93 -5.02 -48.52
C SER A 139 2.23 -3.67 -49.18
N ALA A 140 1.18 -3.01 -49.70
CA ALA A 140 1.23 -1.63 -50.17
C ALA A 140 0.72 -0.70 -49.07
N ASN A 141 1.53 0.27 -48.64
CA ASN A 141 1.23 1.21 -47.55
C ASN A 141 0.92 0.50 -46.22
N PRO A 142 1.91 -0.17 -45.62
CA PRO A 142 1.69 -0.92 -44.39
C PRO A 142 1.28 -0.01 -43.25
N THR A 143 0.29 -0.45 -42.48
CA THR A 143 -0.23 0.24 -41.30
C THR A 143 -0.04 -0.56 -40.02
N GLN A 144 0.27 -1.85 -40.14
CA GLN A 144 0.46 -2.76 -39.01
C GLN A 144 1.58 -3.77 -39.27
N CYS A 145 2.13 -4.31 -38.18
CA CYS A 145 3.02 -5.46 -38.19
C CYS A 145 2.24 -6.68 -37.71
N VAL A 146 2.06 -7.67 -38.58
CA VAL A 146 1.22 -8.84 -38.31
C VAL A 146 2.04 -10.12 -38.34
N CYS A 147 1.64 -11.10 -37.53
CA CYS A 147 2.15 -12.45 -37.60
C CYS A 147 1.22 -13.27 -38.51
N GLN A 148 1.54 -13.35 -39.80
CA GLN A 148 0.68 -14.04 -40.76
C GLN A 148 0.79 -15.56 -40.61
N ALA A 149 -0.32 -16.26 -40.83
CA ALA A 149 -0.32 -17.72 -40.90
C ALA A 149 0.71 -18.20 -41.95
N PRO A 150 1.43 -19.32 -41.70
CA PRO A 150 1.26 -20.28 -40.61
C PRO A 150 2.02 -19.96 -39.32
N TYR A 151 2.63 -18.77 -39.20
CA TYR A 151 3.41 -18.39 -38.02
C TYR A 151 2.48 -18.04 -36.84
N THR A 152 3.01 -18.19 -35.61
CA THR A 152 2.30 -17.87 -34.36
C THR A 152 3.13 -16.91 -33.53
N GLU A 153 2.48 -15.98 -32.83
CA GLU A 153 3.15 -15.09 -31.89
C GLU A 153 3.44 -15.81 -30.56
N CYS A 154 4.70 -15.77 -30.13
CA CYS A 154 5.15 -16.29 -28.84
C CYS A 154 6.12 -15.30 -28.18
N ASN A 155 5.76 -14.77 -27.00
CA ASN A 155 6.56 -13.78 -26.27
C ASN A 155 6.93 -12.52 -27.08
N GLY A 156 6.03 -12.02 -27.92
CA GLY A 156 6.29 -10.86 -28.79
C GLY A 156 7.25 -11.17 -29.95
N VAL A 157 7.46 -12.44 -30.26
CA VAL A 157 8.19 -12.91 -31.45
C VAL A 157 7.24 -13.72 -32.32
N CYS A 158 7.14 -13.36 -33.60
CA CYS A 158 6.42 -14.12 -34.61
C CYS A 158 7.35 -15.16 -35.24
N GLY A 159 6.93 -16.44 -35.22
CA GLY A 159 7.74 -17.52 -35.76
C GLY A 159 6.99 -18.85 -35.87
N SER A 160 7.70 -19.89 -36.31
CA SER A 160 7.15 -21.25 -36.36
C SER A 160 7.44 -21.96 -35.04
N PHE A 161 6.38 -22.30 -34.31
CA PHE A 161 6.46 -22.95 -33.00
C PHE A 161 5.69 -24.30 -33.04
N PRO A 162 6.23 -25.34 -33.70
CA PRO A 162 5.52 -26.60 -33.91
C PRO A 162 5.17 -27.34 -32.61
N GLN A 163 5.91 -27.07 -31.52
CA GLN A 163 5.66 -27.64 -30.19
C GLN A 163 4.80 -26.72 -29.30
N GLY A 164 4.22 -25.66 -29.87
CA GLY A 164 3.50 -24.63 -29.14
C GLY A 164 4.42 -23.59 -28.49
N CYS A 165 3.82 -22.54 -27.94
CA CYS A 165 4.53 -21.46 -27.27
C CYS A 165 4.73 -21.79 -25.78
N SER A 166 5.99 -21.99 -25.36
CA SER A 166 6.36 -22.43 -23.99
C SER A 166 6.01 -21.44 -22.87
N SER A 167 5.60 -20.22 -23.20
CA SER A 167 5.32 -19.16 -22.23
C SER A 167 3.86 -18.94 -21.91
N GLN A 168 2.96 -19.66 -22.56
CA GLN A 168 1.67 -19.90 -21.92
C GLN A 168 1.96 -20.84 -20.75
N ARG A 169 2.38 -20.25 -19.61
CA ARG A 169 2.02 -20.84 -18.31
C ARG A 169 0.58 -21.26 -18.50
N PRO A 170 0.22 -22.55 -18.32
CA PRO A 170 -1.14 -23.00 -18.51
C PRO A 170 -1.96 -21.94 -17.79
N THR A 171 -2.77 -21.20 -18.55
CA THR A 171 -3.75 -20.33 -17.92
C THR A 171 -4.46 -21.32 -17.04
N LYS A 172 -4.24 -21.24 -15.71
CA LYS A 172 -4.99 -22.05 -14.77
C LYS A 172 -6.40 -21.84 -15.26
N SER A 173 -6.97 -22.91 -15.83
CA SER A 173 -8.31 -22.93 -16.42
C SER A 173 -9.10 -21.94 -15.61
N ARG A 174 -9.57 -20.86 -16.27
CA ARG A 174 -10.34 -19.77 -15.66
C ARG A 174 -10.97 -20.35 -14.42
N ARG A 175 -10.48 -19.95 -13.23
CA ARG A 175 -10.89 -20.51 -11.93
C ARG A 175 -12.32 -20.93 -12.12
N ASP A 176 -12.58 -22.25 -12.10
CA ASP A 176 -13.94 -22.77 -12.08
C ASP A 176 -14.70 -21.79 -11.22
N GLU A 177 -15.60 -21.07 -11.86
CA GLU A 177 -16.26 -19.91 -11.30
C GLU A 177 -16.67 -20.32 -9.89
N PHE A 178 -16.01 -19.75 -8.88
CA PHE A 178 -15.90 -20.34 -7.55
C PHE A 178 -17.29 -20.28 -6.92
N THR A 179 -18.10 -21.26 -7.30
CA THR A 179 -19.53 -21.35 -7.06
C THR A 179 -19.63 -22.22 -5.84
N CYS A 180 -20.21 -21.64 -4.79
CA CYS A 180 -20.53 -22.40 -3.62
C CYS A 180 -21.51 -23.51 -3.99
N ALA A 181 -21.44 -24.64 -3.28
CA ALA A 181 -22.45 -25.68 -3.39
C ALA A 181 -23.86 -25.10 -3.20
N ALA A 182 -24.86 -25.75 -3.78
CA ALA A 182 -26.27 -25.40 -3.55
C ALA A 182 -26.53 -25.25 -2.04
N SER A 183 -27.23 -24.17 -1.65
CA SER A 183 -27.49 -23.75 -0.26
C SER A 183 -26.38 -23.01 0.50
N LYS A 184 -25.24 -22.70 -0.13
CA LYS A 184 -24.20 -21.84 0.48
C LYS A 184 -24.06 -20.52 -0.26
N THR A 185 -23.75 -19.47 0.48
CA THR A 185 -23.53 -18.12 -0.05
C THR A 185 -22.05 -17.77 0.07
N MET A 186 -21.50 -17.17 -0.98
CA MET A 186 -20.13 -16.65 -0.97
C MET A 186 -20.08 -15.38 -0.11
N CYS A 187 -19.38 -15.43 1.02
CA CYS A 187 -19.22 -14.34 1.96
C CYS A 187 -17.76 -13.92 2.09
N GLY A 188 -17.52 -12.64 2.36
CA GLY A 188 -16.17 -12.15 2.66
C GLY A 188 -15.70 -12.65 4.03
N ILE A 189 -14.39 -12.83 4.20
CA ILE A 189 -13.83 -13.28 5.47
C ILE A 189 -13.38 -12.06 6.28
N PRO A 190 -13.87 -11.85 7.52
CA PRO A 190 -13.45 -10.70 8.33
C PRO A 190 -11.94 -10.72 8.57
N GLY A 191 -11.29 -9.57 8.39
CA GLY A 191 -9.86 -9.38 8.67
C GLY A 191 -8.88 -9.91 7.62
N ARG A 192 -9.34 -10.49 6.49
CA ARG A 192 -8.44 -10.93 5.40
C ARG A 192 -9.07 -10.78 4.01
N SER A 193 -8.24 -10.69 2.97
CA SER A 193 -8.70 -10.78 1.59
C SER A 193 -9.02 -12.24 1.24
N GLY A 194 -10.30 -12.52 1.00
CA GLY A 194 -10.76 -13.86 0.66
C GLY A 194 -12.27 -13.98 0.75
N VAL A 195 -12.79 -15.06 0.15
CA VAL A 195 -14.20 -15.44 0.21
C VAL A 195 -14.31 -16.84 0.75
N ASP A 196 -15.37 -17.11 1.49
CA ASP A 196 -15.73 -18.43 2.01
C ASP A 196 -17.20 -18.74 1.72
N CYS A 197 -17.53 -20.01 1.59
CA CYS A 197 -18.89 -20.47 1.31
C CYS A 197 -19.60 -20.83 2.61
N VAL A 198 -20.48 -19.94 3.06
CA VAL A 198 -21.18 -20.03 4.34
C VAL A 198 -22.66 -20.35 4.13
N ASP A 199 -23.23 -21.22 4.97
CA ASP A 199 -24.67 -21.46 4.99
C ASP A 199 -25.33 -20.39 5.87
N THR A 200 -25.79 -19.31 5.25
CA THR A 200 -26.38 -18.15 5.93
C THR A 200 -27.72 -18.45 6.61
N SER A 201 -28.27 -19.66 6.43
CA SER A 201 -29.49 -20.08 7.11
C SER A 201 -29.24 -20.70 8.49
N LYS A 202 -28.01 -21.14 8.75
CA LYS A 202 -27.61 -21.89 9.97
C LYS A 202 -26.39 -21.33 10.68
N ASP A 203 -25.55 -20.59 9.97
CA ASP A 203 -24.34 -20.02 10.54
C ASP A 203 -24.65 -18.81 11.44
N SER A 204 -24.21 -18.88 12.70
CA SER A 204 -24.45 -17.82 13.69
C SER A 204 -23.64 -16.54 13.44
N GLU A 205 -22.58 -16.57 12.63
CA GLU A 205 -21.70 -15.42 12.37
C GLU A 205 -22.06 -14.69 11.07
N SER A 206 -22.84 -15.32 10.20
CA SER A 206 -23.37 -14.79 8.94
C SER A 206 -24.86 -15.16 8.77
N CYS A 207 -25.66 -14.91 9.80
CA CYS A 207 -27.07 -15.28 9.77
C CYS A 207 -27.88 -14.32 8.89
N GLY A 208 -28.71 -14.86 8.00
CA GLY A 208 -29.56 -14.10 7.09
C GLY A 208 -28.82 -13.46 5.90
N GLY A 209 -27.50 -13.58 5.83
CA GLY A 209 -26.67 -13.02 4.77
C GLY A 209 -25.21 -12.92 5.16
N CYS A 210 -24.38 -12.34 4.32
CA CYS A 210 -22.96 -12.14 4.64
C CYS A 210 -22.78 -10.91 5.54
N THR A 211 -22.05 -11.07 6.66
CA THR A 211 -21.65 -9.93 7.52
C THR A 211 -20.52 -9.10 6.90
N VAL A 212 -19.76 -9.67 5.98
CA VAL A 212 -18.75 -8.98 5.17
C VAL A 212 -19.04 -9.22 3.68
N ALA A 213 -19.04 -8.16 2.89
CA ALA A 213 -19.28 -8.25 1.46
C ALA A 213 -18.21 -9.11 0.75
N PRO A 214 -18.58 -10.03 -0.16
CA PRO A 214 -17.64 -10.93 -0.85
C PRO A 214 -16.79 -10.23 -1.93
N GLY A 215 -16.97 -8.93 -2.13
CA GLY A 215 -16.23 -8.17 -3.12
C GLY A 215 -16.80 -6.77 -3.37
N PRO A 216 -16.15 -5.97 -4.22
CA PRO A 216 -16.60 -4.63 -4.58
C PRO A 216 -18.00 -4.68 -5.22
N GLY A 217 -18.87 -3.76 -4.81
CA GLY A 217 -20.24 -3.64 -5.35
C GLY A 217 -21.27 -4.62 -4.76
N LYS A 218 -20.90 -5.42 -3.75
CA LYS A 218 -21.84 -6.22 -2.96
C LYS A 218 -22.00 -5.60 -1.57
N SER A 219 -23.19 -5.71 -1.00
CA SER A 219 -23.48 -5.21 0.36
C SER A 219 -23.48 -6.37 1.36
N ALA A 220 -23.04 -6.09 2.59
CA ALA A 220 -23.27 -6.98 3.71
C ALA A 220 -24.75 -6.88 4.10
N SER A 221 -25.43 -8.03 4.20
CA SER A 221 -26.85 -8.13 4.58
C SER A 221 -27.08 -9.05 5.78
N GLY A 222 -26.03 -9.72 6.27
CA GLY A 222 -26.10 -10.65 7.39
C GLY A 222 -25.90 -10.00 8.74
N THR A 223 -26.30 -10.73 9.78
CA THR A 223 -26.09 -10.36 11.18
C THR A 223 -25.27 -11.44 11.89
N ASN A 224 -24.27 -11.01 12.67
CA ASN A 224 -23.56 -11.90 13.57
C ASN A 224 -24.37 -12.06 14.86
N CYS A 225 -25.07 -13.17 15.04
CA CYS A 225 -25.90 -13.41 16.21
C CYS A 225 -25.09 -13.43 17.52
N LYS A 226 -23.77 -13.66 17.45
CA LYS A 226 -22.90 -13.63 18.64
C LYS A 226 -22.66 -12.22 19.17
N SER A 227 -23.01 -11.17 18.42
CA SER A 227 -22.88 -9.78 18.87
C SER A 227 -24.05 -9.30 19.72
N ILE A 228 -25.12 -10.10 19.87
CA ILE A 228 -26.29 -9.73 20.68
C ILE A 228 -25.86 -9.59 22.16
N PRO A 229 -26.17 -8.46 22.83
CA PRO A 229 -25.74 -8.25 24.21
C PRO A 229 -26.32 -9.28 25.20
N ASN A 230 -25.52 -9.66 26.19
CA ASN A 230 -25.89 -10.53 27.31
C ASN A 230 -26.35 -11.96 26.95
N ILE A 231 -26.15 -12.40 25.71
CA ILE A 231 -26.41 -13.78 25.31
C ILE A 231 -25.40 -14.73 25.96
N LYS A 232 -25.87 -15.95 26.24
CA LYS A 232 -25.03 -17.09 26.58
C LYS A 232 -24.96 -18.08 25.42
N ASP A 233 -26.08 -18.34 24.77
CA ASP A 233 -26.17 -19.23 23.61
C ASP A 233 -27.20 -18.72 22.59
N VAL A 234 -26.88 -18.88 21.31
CA VAL A 234 -27.64 -18.35 20.18
C VAL A 234 -27.46 -19.25 18.96
N ARG A 235 -28.49 -19.36 18.13
CA ARG A 235 -28.42 -20.05 16.85
C ARG A 235 -28.97 -19.18 15.72
N CYS A 236 -28.55 -19.48 14.50
CA CYS A 236 -29.24 -19.00 13.31
C CYS A 236 -30.27 -20.04 12.89
N ASN A 237 -31.52 -19.62 12.76
CA ASN A 237 -32.61 -20.47 12.33
C ASN A 237 -33.31 -19.83 11.14
N SER A 238 -33.18 -20.45 9.96
CA SER A 238 -33.74 -19.95 8.70
C SER A 238 -33.36 -18.49 8.40
N GLY A 239 -32.11 -18.11 8.72
CA GLY A 239 -31.61 -16.75 8.47
C GLY A 239 -32.01 -15.70 9.51
N THR A 240 -32.63 -16.11 10.63
CA THR A 240 -32.95 -15.23 11.76
C THR A 240 -32.20 -15.68 13.02
N CYS A 241 -31.68 -14.72 13.80
CA CYS A 241 -31.04 -15.03 15.07
C CYS A 241 -32.08 -15.41 16.13
N GLU A 242 -31.92 -16.58 16.73
CA GLU A 242 -32.78 -17.10 17.80
C GLU A 242 -31.92 -17.27 19.08
N VAL A 243 -32.25 -16.52 20.13
CA VAL A 243 -31.55 -16.56 21.40
C VAL A 243 -32.06 -17.76 22.22
N ILE A 244 -31.17 -18.70 22.50
CA ILE A 244 -31.49 -19.93 23.25
C ILE A 244 -31.39 -19.67 24.75
N SER A 245 -30.33 -18.98 25.19
CA SER A 245 -30.14 -18.66 26.60
C SER A 245 -29.35 -17.37 26.84
N CYS A 246 -29.61 -16.72 27.97
CA CYS A 246 -28.95 -15.49 28.39
C CYS A 246 -27.98 -15.71 29.55
N LYS A 247 -27.06 -14.76 29.76
CA LYS A 247 -26.18 -14.72 30.94
C LYS A 247 -27.00 -14.53 32.23
N SER A 248 -26.38 -14.83 33.37
CA SER A 248 -27.02 -14.66 34.69
C SER A 248 -27.54 -13.24 34.87
N GLY A 249 -28.73 -13.10 35.43
CA GLY A 249 -29.43 -11.81 35.58
C GLY A 249 -30.22 -11.35 34.34
N PHE A 250 -30.27 -12.14 33.27
CA PHE A 250 -31.03 -11.85 32.05
C PHE A 250 -31.96 -13.01 31.66
N LYS A 251 -33.03 -12.71 30.92
CA LYS A 251 -34.01 -13.65 30.36
C LYS A 251 -34.21 -13.35 28.87
N VAL A 252 -34.55 -14.37 28.09
CA VAL A 252 -34.85 -14.22 26.66
C VAL A 252 -36.10 -13.34 26.49
N SER A 253 -36.07 -12.44 25.51
CA SER A 253 -37.20 -11.57 25.15
C SER A 253 -38.40 -12.40 24.68
N PRO A 254 -39.64 -11.87 24.77
CA PRO A 254 -40.82 -12.56 24.22
C PRO A 254 -40.72 -12.81 22.71
N THR A 255 -39.96 -11.97 21.99
CA THR A 255 -39.68 -12.09 20.56
C THR A 255 -38.59 -13.11 20.23
N GLY A 256 -37.84 -13.60 21.23
CA GLY A 256 -36.80 -14.62 21.05
C GLY A 256 -35.49 -14.11 20.43
N ASP A 257 -35.34 -12.80 20.25
CA ASP A 257 -34.26 -12.15 19.50
C ASP A 257 -33.23 -11.43 20.37
N SER A 258 -33.48 -11.31 21.69
CA SER A 258 -32.66 -10.51 22.58
C SER A 258 -32.71 -10.99 24.04
N CYS A 259 -31.77 -10.52 24.85
CA CYS A 259 -31.71 -10.78 26.29
C CYS A 259 -32.07 -9.53 27.09
N VAL A 260 -33.15 -9.60 27.86
CA VAL A 260 -33.63 -8.51 28.72
C VAL A 260 -33.34 -8.80 30.20
N LYS A 261 -33.14 -7.76 31.01
CA LYS A 261 -32.79 -7.92 32.43
C LYS A 261 -33.91 -8.68 33.17
N ALA A 262 -33.55 -9.73 33.89
CA ALA A 262 -34.49 -10.47 34.71
C ALA A 262 -34.96 -9.57 35.87
N PRO A 263 -36.26 -9.60 36.25
CA PRO A 263 -36.69 -8.94 37.47
C PRO A 263 -35.91 -9.54 38.64
N VAL A 264 -35.20 -8.68 39.38
CA VAL A 264 -34.43 -9.09 40.56
C VAL A 264 -35.44 -9.46 41.63
N ASN A 265 -35.69 -10.75 41.78
CA ASN A 265 -36.41 -11.26 42.95
C ASN A 265 -35.46 -11.16 44.15
N ARG A 266 -35.39 -9.97 44.76
CA ARG A 266 -34.54 -9.64 45.92
C ARG A 266 -34.77 -10.52 47.16
N ALA A 267 -35.63 -11.52 47.09
CA ALA A 267 -36.00 -12.39 48.19
C ALA A 267 -35.08 -13.62 48.37
N ARG A 268 -34.13 -13.92 47.46
CA ARG A 268 -33.31 -15.16 47.55
C ARG A 268 -31.79 -15.02 47.74
N ASP A 269 -31.18 -13.84 47.51
CA ASP A 269 -29.70 -13.74 47.48
C ASP A 269 -29.06 -13.14 48.75
N ALA A 270 -29.76 -13.11 49.89
CA ALA A 270 -29.25 -12.55 51.15
C ALA A 270 -28.45 -13.55 52.02
N GLN A 271 -27.75 -14.53 51.43
CA GLN A 271 -26.92 -15.49 52.16
C GLN A 271 -25.55 -15.65 51.48
N GLY A 272 -24.54 -14.90 51.92
CA GLY A 272 -23.18 -14.97 51.38
C GLY A 272 -22.14 -14.10 52.11
N GLU A 273 -22.05 -14.21 53.44
CA GLU A 273 -20.91 -13.71 54.23
C GLU A 273 -19.78 -14.76 54.19
N GLY A 274 -18.58 -14.40 53.71
CA GLY A 274 -17.43 -15.31 53.73
C GLY A 274 -16.11 -14.81 53.11
N ILE A 275 -15.93 -13.50 52.90
CA ILE A 275 -14.72 -12.96 52.23
C ILE A 275 -13.66 -12.43 53.22
N VAL A 276 -14.03 -12.16 54.48
CA VAL A 276 -13.11 -11.50 55.44
C VAL A 276 -12.13 -12.49 56.09
N ASP A 277 -12.49 -13.76 56.19
CA ASP A 277 -11.67 -14.77 56.90
C ASP A 277 -10.46 -15.27 56.10
N ASP A 278 -10.48 -15.18 54.75
CA ASP A 278 -9.37 -15.70 53.91
C ASP A 278 -8.12 -14.79 53.93
N CYS A 279 -8.30 -13.48 54.17
CA CYS A 279 -7.19 -12.53 54.15
C CYS A 279 -6.33 -12.62 55.42
N PHE A 280 -6.94 -12.89 56.57
CA PHE A 280 -6.23 -12.95 57.86
C PHE A 280 -5.38 -14.22 58.01
N ALA A 281 -5.82 -15.34 57.43
CA ALA A 281 -5.09 -16.61 57.43
C ALA A 281 -3.76 -16.55 56.64
N ARG A 282 -3.66 -15.67 55.64
CA ARG A 282 -2.44 -15.52 54.82
C ARG A 282 -1.34 -14.70 55.51
N LEU A 283 -1.70 -13.72 56.35
CA LEU A 283 -0.74 -12.86 57.04
C LEU A 283 -0.01 -13.57 58.19
N GLN A 284 -0.65 -14.52 58.87
CA GLN A 284 0.01 -15.27 59.96
C GLN A 284 1.13 -16.21 59.46
N ARG A 285 1.11 -16.64 58.19
CA ARG A 285 2.16 -17.50 57.63
C ARG A 285 3.48 -16.78 57.36
N PHE A 286 3.47 -15.45 57.21
CA PHE A 286 4.68 -14.68 56.90
C PHE A 286 5.57 -14.42 58.13
N ASN A 287 5.00 -14.39 59.34
CA ASN A 287 5.76 -14.10 60.58
C ASN A 287 6.69 -15.23 61.04
N LEU A 288 6.58 -16.42 60.46
CA LEU A 288 7.44 -17.57 60.78
C LEU A 288 8.74 -17.60 59.97
N LEU A 289 8.86 -16.79 58.91
CA LEU A 289 10.00 -16.85 57.97
C LEU A 289 11.07 -15.78 58.23
N VAL A 290 10.81 -14.77 59.08
CA VAL A 290 11.80 -13.71 59.38
C VAL A 290 11.77 -13.36 60.88
N PRO A 291 12.56 -14.03 61.73
CA PRO A 291 12.65 -13.64 63.14
C PRO A 291 13.32 -12.27 63.28
N GLY A 292 12.63 -11.33 63.94
CA GLY A 292 13.12 -9.96 64.19
C GLY A 292 12.31 -8.86 63.49
N PHE A 293 11.29 -9.20 62.70
CA PHE A 293 10.40 -8.22 62.09
C PHE A 293 9.30 -7.80 63.08
N ASP A 294 9.41 -6.60 63.64
CA ASP A 294 8.43 -6.07 64.58
C ASP A 294 7.13 -5.69 63.83
N ILE A 295 6.16 -6.61 63.84
CA ILE A 295 4.86 -6.45 63.19
C ILE A 295 4.11 -5.22 63.73
N VAL A 296 4.35 -4.82 64.97
CA VAL A 296 3.70 -3.65 65.56
C VAL A 296 4.20 -2.36 64.88
N ALA A 297 5.50 -2.30 64.58
CA ALA A 297 6.09 -1.20 63.82
C ALA A 297 5.67 -1.19 62.34
N ALA A 298 5.53 -2.37 61.72
CA ALA A 298 5.05 -2.48 60.34
C ALA A 298 3.56 -2.12 60.20
N LYS A 299 2.72 -2.52 61.16
CA LYS A 299 1.29 -2.17 61.18
C LYS A 299 1.07 -0.67 61.36
N ALA A 300 1.89 -0.01 62.17
CA ALA A 300 1.85 1.45 62.34
C ALA A 300 2.27 2.19 61.05
N LYS A 301 3.30 1.71 60.33
CA LYS A 301 3.71 2.28 59.04
C LYS A 301 2.69 2.05 57.92
N ILE A 302 2.07 0.86 57.83
CA ILE A 302 1.08 0.56 56.79
C ILE A 302 -0.21 1.37 57.02
N LEU A 303 -0.66 1.52 58.27
CA LEU A 303 -1.82 2.37 58.57
C LEU A 303 -1.52 3.86 58.31
N SER A 304 -0.29 4.32 58.57
CA SER A 304 0.15 5.67 58.19
C SER A 304 0.15 5.88 56.67
N ILE A 305 0.59 4.90 55.89
CA ILE A 305 0.60 4.96 54.42
C ILE A 305 -0.83 4.96 53.87
N PHE A 306 -1.74 4.14 54.41
CA PHE A 306 -3.14 4.13 53.97
C PHE A 306 -3.89 5.43 54.31
N SER A 307 -3.55 6.12 55.41
CA SER A 307 -4.10 7.45 55.69
C SER A 307 -3.57 8.53 54.73
N ILE A 308 -2.35 8.39 54.22
CA ILE A 308 -1.75 9.33 53.25
C ILE A 308 -2.28 9.07 51.83
N LEU A 309 -2.55 7.82 51.45
CA LEU A 309 -3.09 7.46 50.13
C LEU A 309 -4.57 7.84 49.94
N SER A 310 -5.27 8.25 51.01
CA SER A 310 -6.64 8.77 50.92
C SER A 310 -6.72 10.25 50.51
N TYR A 311 -5.60 10.99 50.45
CA TYR A 311 -5.57 12.39 50.07
C TYR A 311 -4.51 12.63 48.97
N GLY A 312 -4.99 12.94 47.77
CA GLY A 312 -4.21 12.91 46.53
C GLY A 312 -3.03 13.90 46.45
N ASN A 313 -2.18 13.62 45.47
CA ASN A 313 -0.98 14.35 44.99
C ASN A 313 0.35 14.05 45.72
N VAL A 314 0.86 12.84 45.47
CA VAL A 314 2.20 12.37 45.89
C VAL A 314 3.34 13.05 45.12
N LEU A 315 3.12 13.55 43.90
CA LEU A 315 4.21 14.03 43.06
C LEU A 315 4.81 15.38 43.50
N GLN A 316 4.08 16.16 44.30
CA GLN A 316 4.49 17.52 44.67
C GLN A 316 5.28 17.59 45.99
N TYR A 317 5.16 16.58 46.85
CA TYR A 317 5.90 16.53 48.13
C TYR A 317 7.32 15.98 47.97
N LEU A 318 7.52 15.03 47.03
CA LEU A 318 8.83 14.43 46.78
C LEU A 318 9.85 15.40 46.17
N LEU A 319 9.39 16.45 45.46
CA LEU A 319 10.28 17.46 44.88
C LEU A 319 10.77 18.52 45.89
N LEU A 320 10.15 18.62 47.08
CA LEU A 320 10.46 19.69 48.05
C LEU A 320 11.47 19.29 49.13
N GLN A 321 11.84 18.01 49.26
CA GLN A 321 12.77 17.57 50.32
C GLN A 321 14.19 17.23 49.86
N GLY A 322 14.55 17.41 48.58
CA GLY A 322 15.96 17.29 48.15
C GLY A 322 16.61 15.93 48.45
N ALA A 323 15.81 14.89 48.68
CA ALA A 323 16.29 13.52 48.87
C ALA A 323 16.36 12.87 47.49
N VAL A 324 17.57 12.79 46.94
CA VAL A 324 17.86 11.88 45.82
C VAL A 324 17.86 10.47 46.40
N LEU A 325 16.69 9.85 46.44
CA LEU A 325 16.57 8.40 46.55
C LEU A 325 16.88 7.85 45.16
N GLU A 326 17.96 7.05 45.07
CA GLU A 326 18.29 6.36 43.83
C GLU A 326 17.09 5.49 43.38
N ILE A 327 16.69 5.66 42.12
CA ILE A 327 15.51 5.04 41.50
C ILE A 327 15.54 3.49 41.55
N THR A 328 16.70 2.91 41.85
CA THR A 328 16.94 1.47 41.98
C THR A 328 16.17 0.82 43.13
N ASP A 329 15.88 1.52 44.23
CA ASP A 329 15.17 0.93 45.39
C ASP A 329 13.64 0.91 45.22
N LEU A 330 13.08 1.77 44.38
CA LEU A 330 11.63 1.85 44.13
C LEU A 330 11.13 0.74 43.20
N LEU A 331 11.98 0.29 42.27
CA LEU A 331 11.65 -0.82 41.36
C LEU A 331 11.55 -2.16 42.12
N GLY A 332 12.37 -2.37 43.16
CA GLY A 332 12.30 -3.58 43.98
C GLY A 332 11.02 -3.71 44.80
N LEU A 333 10.41 -2.59 45.21
CA LEU A 333 9.15 -2.56 45.95
C LEU A 333 7.92 -2.80 45.06
N ALA A 334 7.98 -2.38 43.80
CA ALA A 334 6.90 -2.60 42.84
C ALA A 334 6.73 -4.07 42.44
N ASP A 335 7.84 -4.79 42.27
CA ASP A 335 7.84 -6.23 41.98
C ASP A 335 7.29 -7.07 43.15
N ILE A 336 7.56 -6.66 44.40
CA ILE A 336 7.04 -7.36 45.59
C ILE A 336 5.53 -7.14 45.75
N LEU A 337 5.02 -6.00 45.31
CA LEU A 337 3.60 -5.63 45.42
C LEU A 337 2.77 -5.95 44.17
N GLY A 338 3.39 -6.39 43.08
CA GLY A 338 2.71 -6.74 41.83
C GLY A 338 1.99 -5.56 41.17
N ILE A 339 2.53 -4.35 41.30
CA ILE A 339 1.95 -3.12 40.74
C ILE A 339 2.65 -2.84 39.40
N ASP A 340 1.90 -2.91 38.30
CA ASP A 340 2.41 -2.61 36.96
C ASP A 340 2.55 -1.09 36.76
N LEU A 341 3.79 -0.61 36.76
CA LEU A 341 4.14 0.81 36.64
C LEU A 341 4.13 1.33 35.18
N THR A 342 3.76 0.51 34.19
CA THR A 342 3.77 0.91 32.77
C THR A 342 2.65 1.88 32.36
N VAL A 343 1.81 2.35 33.29
CA VAL A 343 0.67 3.24 33.04
C VAL A 343 0.87 4.66 33.63
N LEU A 344 2.09 5.04 33.98
CA LEU A 344 2.45 6.39 34.44
C LEU A 344 3.31 7.17 33.44
#